data_AF-A0A2V6ESG9-F1
#
_entry.id   AF-A0A2V6ESG9-F1
#
_cell.length_a   1.000
_cell.length_b   1.000
_cell.length_c   1.000
_cell.angle_alpha   90.00
_cell.angle_beta   90.00
_cell.angle_gamma   90.00
#
_symmetry.space_group_name_H-M   'P 1'
#
loop_
_entity.id
_entity.type
_entity.pdbx_description
1 polymer ?
#
loop_
_entity_poly.entity_id
_entity_poly.type
_entity_poly.pdbx_seq_one_letter_code
_entity_poly.pdbx_strand_id
1 'polypeptide(L)'
;MNIDESKQELRAHMQEQLRTLDAEDRRGRSLKICNRVLELPVWKRARVVVVFEPFPYEPEIAPLSADLRRRGSEIIVILPLSCSSRRARH
;
A
#
# COMPACT_ATOMS: atom_id res chain seq x y z
N MET A 1 5.38 -29.91 -5.17
CA MET A 1 4.85 -28.59 -5.57
C MET A 1 5.89 -27.55 -5.21
N ASN A 2 6.34 -26.75 -6.18
CA ASN A 2 7.33 -25.72 -5.95
C ASN A 2 6.67 -24.53 -5.25
N ILE A 3 7.18 -24.13 -4.09
CA ILE A 3 6.60 -23.05 -3.27
C ILE A 3 6.63 -21.72 -4.03
N ASP A 4 7.62 -21.51 -4.89
CA ASP A 4 7.77 -20.26 -5.63
C ASP A 4 6.78 -20.13 -6.78
N GLU A 5 6.50 -21.21 -7.50
CA GLU A 5 5.44 -21.27 -8.53
C GLU A 5 4.07 -21.00 -7.90
N SER A 6 3.80 -21.64 -6.76
CA SER A 6 2.54 -21.45 -6.01
C SER A 6 2.34 -19.99 -5.57
N LYS A 7 3.42 -19.30 -5.17
CA LYS A 7 3.37 -17.87 -4.83
C LYS A 7 3.15 -16.98 -6.04
N GLN A 8 3.69 -17.32 -7.21
CA GLN A 8 3.50 -16.55 -8.44
C GLN A 8 2.04 -16.64 -8.91
N GLU A 9 1.48 -17.84 -8.93
CA GLU A 9 0.06 -18.06 -9.27
C GLU A 9 -0.86 -17.28 -8.33
N LEU A 10 -0.60 -17.33 -7.02
CA LEU A 10 -1.39 -16.57 -6.04
C LEU A 10 -1.28 -15.06 -6.25
N ARG A 11 -0.08 -14.53 -6.56
CA ARG A 11 0.08 -13.09 -6.84
C ARG A 11 -0.71 -12.68 -8.07
N ALA A 12 -0.66 -13.46 -9.14
CA ALA A 12 -1.42 -13.18 -10.36
C ALA A 12 -2.93 -13.18 -10.07
N HIS A 13 -3.42 -14.18 -9.32
CA HIS A 13 -4.82 -14.25 -8.93
C HIS A 13 -5.27 -13.04 -8.10
N MET A 14 -4.49 -12.66 -7.07
CA MET A 14 -4.80 -11.51 -6.22
C MET A 14 -4.77 -10.19 -7.00
N GLN A 15 -3.81 -10.02 -7.92
CA GLN A 15 -3.75 -8.82 -8.76
C GLN A 15 -4.96 -8.70 -9.67
N GLU A 16 -5.45 -9.81 -10.23
CA GLU A 16 -6.66 -9.81 -11.04
C GLU A 16 -7.88 -9.39 -10.21
N GLN A 17 -8.02 -9.91 -8.99
CA GLN A 17 -9.08 -9.49 -8.08
C GLN A 17 -9.01 -8.00 -7.68
N LEU A 18 -7.80 -7.44 -7.55
CA LEU A 18 -7.64 -6.02 -7.24
C LEU A 18 -7.97 -5.12 -8.44
N ARG A 19 -7.74 -5.58 -9.67
CA ARG A 19 -8.06 -4.84 -10.90
C ARG A 19 -9.55 -4.69 -11.17
N THR A 20 -10.38 -5.59 -10.63
CA THR A 20 -11.83 -5.53 -10.80
C THR A 20 -12.51 -4.53 -9.85
N LEU A 21 -11.78 -3.98 -8.88
CA LEU A 21 -12.29 -2.95 -7.99
C LEU A 21 -12.29 -1.59 -8.70
N ASP A 22 -13.44 -0.93 -8.71
CA ASP A 22 -13.49 0.47 -9.13
C ASP A 22 -12.86 1.41 -8.08
N ALA A 23 -12.65 2.66 -8.50
CA ALA A 23 -11.99 3.65 -7.67
C ALA A 23 -12.79 4.07 -6.42
N GLU A 24 -14.12 3.98 -6.44
CA GLU A 24 -14.97 4.33 -5.30
C GLU A 24 -14.95 3.22 -4.25
N ASP A 25 -15.13 1.97 -4.69
CA ASP A 25 -15.01 0.78 -3.85
C ASP A 25 -13.64 0.70 -3.19
N ARG A 26 -12.57 0.95 -3.95
CA ARG A 26 -11.21 0.98 -3.43
C ARG A 26 -11.05 2.06 -2.36
N ARG A 27 -11.56 3.27 -2.58
CA ARG A 27 -11.54 4.36 -1.59
C ARG A 27 -12.29 3.99 -0.32
N GLY A 28 -13.52 3.47 -0.45
CA GLY A 28 -14.34 3.07 0.69
C GLY A 28 -13.68 1.96 1.53
N ARG A 29 -13.07 0.96 0.88
CA ARG A 29 -12.31 -0.11 1.56
C ARG A 29 -11.02 0.41 2.19
N SER A 30 -10.29 1.30 1.52
CA SER A 30 -9.07 1.94 2.03
C SER A 30 -9.36 2.75 3.30
N LEU A 31 -10.47 3.48 3.34
CA LEU A 31 -10.86 4.24 4.52
C LEU A 31 -11.16 3.34 5.72
N LYS A 32 -11.82 2.19 5.51
CA LYS A 32 -12.05 1.20 6.58
C LYS A 32 -10.73 0.67 7.15
N ILE A 33 -9.75 0.39 6.30
CA ILE A 33 -8.40 -0.02 6.71
C ILE A 33 -7.72 1.09 7.51
N CYS A 34 -7.73 2.32 6.99
CA CYS A 34 -7.13 3.48 7.66
C CYS A 34 -7.74 3.70 9.04
N ASN A 35 -9.07 3.70 9.15
CA ASN A 35 -9.77 3.85 10.44
C ASN A 35 -9.35 2.77 11.43
N ARG A 36 -9.21 1.51 10.97
CA ARG A 36 -8.75 0.44 11.84
C ARG A 36 -7.31 0.67 12.32
N VAL A 37 -6.42 1.11 11.44
CA VAL A 37 -5.02 1.39 11.77
C VAL A 37 -4.88 2.57 12.74
N LEU A 38 -5.65 3.65 12.53
CA LEU A 38 -5.67 4.83 13.40
C LEU A 38 -6.01 4.47 14.85
N GLU A 39 -6.83 3.45 15.06
CA GLU A 39 -7.21 3.00 16.39
C GLU A 39 -6.18 2.11 17.09
N LEU A 40 -5.17 1.60 16.38
CA LEU A 40 -4.19 0.68 16.96
C LEU A 40 -3.30 1.38 17.99
N PRO A 41 -3.09 0.79 19.18
CA PRO A 41 -2.17 1.35 20.18
C PRO A 41 -0.74 1.54 19.65
N VAL A 42 -0.27 0.63 18.79
CA VAL A 42 1.05 0.73 18.16
C VAL A 42 1.15 1.94 17.24
N TRP A 43 0.08 2.26 16.49
CA TRP A 43 0.03 3.44 15.63
C TRP A 43 0.02 4.74 16.45
N LYS A 44 -0.75 4.77 17.53
CA LYS A 44 -0.87 5.94 18.43
C LYS A 44 0.45 6.27 19.13
N ARG A 45 1.26 5.26 19.46
CA ARG A 45 2.55 5.39 20.16
C ARG A 45 3.76 5.55 19.25
N ALA A 46 3.62 5.33 17.94
CA ALA A 46 4.74 5.38 17.02
C ALA A 46 5.31 6.80 16.88
N ARG A 47 6.63 6.93 17.03
CA ARG A 47 7.37 8.20 16.85
C ARG A 47 7.92 8.33 15.42
N VAL A 48 8.32 7.20 14.85
CA VAL A 48 8.86 7.07 13.50
C VAL A 48 8.03 6.02 12.77
N VAL A 49 7.54 6.34 11.58
CA VAL A 49 6.73 5.42 10.77
C VAL A 49 7.24 5.36 9.34
N VAL A 50 7.46 4.15 8.85
CA VAL A 50 7.70 3.88 7.44
C VAL A 50 6.36 3.69 6.74
N VAL A 51 6.12 4.47 5.71
CA VAL A 51 4.95 4.35 4.81
C VAL A 51 5.43 4.19 3.37
N PHE A 52 4.53 3.78 2.49
CA PHE A 52 4.79 3.65 1.05
C PHE A 52 3.91 4.62 0.27
N GLU A 53 4.38 5.08 -0.88
CA GLU A 53 3.50 5.75 -1.85
C GLU A 53 2.71 4.67 -2.62
N PRO A 54 1.37 4.65 -2.53
CA PRO A 54 0.56 3.52 -3.00
C PRO A 54 0.50 3.43 -4.52
N PHE A 55 0.56 2.20 -5.04
CA PHE A 55 0.16 1.91 -6.42
C PHE A 55 -1.37 2.01 -6.61
N PRO A 56 -1.86 2.14 -7.86
CA PRO A 56 -3.31 2.24 -8.14
C PRO A 56 -4.16 1.05 -7.65
N TYR A 57 -3.54 -0.11 -7.43
CA TYR A 57 -4.21 -1.32 -6.91
C TYR A 57 -4.00 -1.54 -5.40
N GLU A 58 -3.24 -0.66 -4.73
CA GLU A 58 -3.00 -0.71 -3.29
C GLU A 58 -4.01 0.18 -2.54
N PRO A 59 -4.18 -0.03 -1.21
CA PRO A 59 -4.99 0.85 -0.39
C PRO A 59 -4.50 2.29 -0.41
N GLU A 60 -5.43 3.24 -0.49
CA GLU A 60 -5.10 4.64 -0.28
C GLU A 60 -4.82 4.90 1.19
N ILE A 61 -3.63 5.41 1.50
CA ILE A 61 -3.19 5.63 2.89
C ILE A 61 -3.11 7.10 3.27
N ALA A 62 -3.63 8.03 2.45
CA ALA A 62 -3.57 9.46 2.70
C ALA A 62 -4.05 9.87 4.11
N PRO A 63 -5.13 9.27 4.70
CA PRO A 63 -5.53 9.57 6.07
C PRO A 63 -4.45 9.26 7.11
N LEU A 64 -3.67 8.19 6.92
CA LEU A 64 -2.58 7.80 7.80
C LEU A 64 -1.43 8.80 7.74
N SER A 65 -1.04 9.20 6.52
CA SER A 65 0.00 10.22 6.34
C SER A 65 -0.40 11.58 6.90
N ALA A 66 -1.68 11.96 6.76
CA ALA A 66 -2.21 13.20 7.33
C ALA A 66 -2.16 13.19 8.86
N ASP A 67 -2.54 12.07 9.48
CA ASP A 67 -2.49 11.89 10.93
C ASP A 67 -1.05 11.95 11.49
N LEU A 68 -0.09 11.32 10.83
CA LEU A 68 1.33 11.38 11.21
C LEU A 68 1.89 12.81 11.11
N ARG A 69 1.58 13.51 10.02
CA ARG A 69 1.99 14.92 9.84
C ARG A 69 1.40 15.81 10.93
N ARG A 70 0.11 15.65 11.24
CA ARG A 70 -0.58 16.41 12.29
C ARG A 70 0.04 16.21 13.67
N ARG A 71 0.50 15.00 13.98
CA ARG A 71 1.14 14.68 15.27
C ARG A 71 2.62 15.08 15.36
N GLY A 72 3.22 15.51 14.24
CA GLY A 72 4.65 15.82 14.18
C GLY A 72 5.56 14.58 14.24
N SER A 73 5.05 13.42 13.81
CA SER A 73 5.83 12.19 13.73
C SER A 73 6.89 12.26 12.64
N GLU A 74 7.98 11.51 12.80
CA GLU A 74 8.96 11.30 11.73
C GLU A 74 8.39 10.29 10.73
N ILE A 75 8.43 10.64 9.44
CA ILE A 75 7.83 9.84 8.37
C ILE A 75 8.91 9.50 7.34
N ILE A 76 9.14 8.21 7.14
CA ILE A 76 9.99 7.69 6.06
C ILE A 76 9.06 7.18 4.97
N VAL A 77 9.16 7.74 3.76
CA VAL A 77 8.32 7.33 2.64
C VAL A 77 9.15 6.49 1.67
N ILE A 78 8.72 5.26 1.43
CA ILE A 78 9.23 4.41 0.36
C ILE A 78 8.50 4.80 -0.92
N LEU A 79 9.25 5.39 -1.86
CA LEU A 79 8.73 5.70 -3.18
C LEU A 79 8.82 4.47 -4.08
N PRO A 80 7.79 4.17 -4.89
CA PRO A 80 7.88 3.11 -5.87
C PRO A 80 8.98 3.46 -6.86
N LEU A 81 10.00 2.61 -6.94
CA LEU A 81 10.88 2.60 -8.09
C LEU A 81 10.01 2.11 -9.25
N SER A 82 9.62 3.01 -10.15
CA SER A 82 9.07 2.59 -11.43
C SER A 82 10.07 1.63 -12.03
N CYS A 83 9.68 0.36 -12.20
CA CYS A 83 10.44 -0.57 -13.00
C CYS A 83 10.30 -0.07 -14.44
N SER A 84 11.11 0.93 -14.81
CA SER A 84 11.31 1.30 -16.20
C SER A 84 11.88 0.05 -16.83
N SER A 85 11.02 -0.70 -17.51
CA SER A 85 11.44 -1.73 -18.42
C SER A 85 12.56 -1.12 -19.27
N ARG A 86 13.80 -1.59 -19.06
CA ARG A 86 14.88 -1.38 -20.02
C ARG A 86 14.43 -2.12 -21.28
N ARG A 87 13.65 -1.43 -22.12
CA ARG A 87 13.49 -1.79 -23.53
C ARG A 87 14.88 -1.68 -24.16
N ALA A 88 15.23 -2.77 -24.83
CA ALA A 88 16.11 -2.88 -25.99
C ALA A 88 17.35 -1.98 -26.01
N ARG A 89 18.53 -2.61 -25.93
CA ARG A 89 19.67 -2.16 -26.72
C ARG A 89 20.26 -3.37 -27.45
N HIS A 90 20.08 -3.31 -28.76
CA HIS A 90 20.82 -3.88 -29.89
C HIS A 90 21.21 -5.35 -29.85
#